data_AF-A0A6B1CSM4-F1
#
_entry.id   AF-A0A6B1CSM4-F1
#
_cell.length_a   1.000
_cell.length_b   1.000
_cell.length_c   1.000
_cell.angle_alpha   90.00
_cell.angle_beta   90.00
_cell.angle_gamma   90.00
#
_symmetry.space_group_name_H-M   'P 1'
#
loop_
_entity.id
_entity.type
_entity.pdbx_description
1 polymer ?
#
loop_
_entity_poly.entity_id
_entity_poly.type
_entity_poly.pdbx_seq_one_letter_code
_entity_poly.pdbx_strand_id
1 'polypeptide(L)'
;MNRIGREANSAEWTMCSLKVQLQDETGRAFAGFGAEDCEPIVDDALDAPVRWRRSGDVRSLTGKMVALQFSFLPEDKLYSYTLWGAS
;
A
#
# COMPACT_ATOMS: atom_id res chain seq x y z
N MET A 1 -19.03 -42.66 9.52
CA MET A 1 -19.00 -42.04 8.18
C MET A 1 -18.85 -40.53 8.34
N ASN A 2 -17.77 -39.99 7.77
CA ASN A 2 -17.36 -38.59 7.86
C ASN A 2 -18.00 -37.78 6.72
N ARG A 3 -18.66 -36.65 7.03
CA ARG A 3 -18.79 -35.53 6.09
C ARG A 3 -19.15 -34.26 6.85
N ILE A 4 -18.11 -33.65 7.40
CA ILE A 4 -18.10 -32.26 7.84
C ILE A 4 -18.26 -31.45 6.56
N GLY A 5 -19.44 -30.86 6.34
CA GLY A 5 -19.69 -29.94 5.24
C GLY A 5 -18.83 -28.71 5.45
N ARG A 6 -17.64 -28.69 4.85
CA ARG A 6 -16.81 -27.50 4.75
C ARG A 6 -17.59 -26.47 3.93
N GLU A 7 -18.13 -25.48 4.63
CA GLU A 7 -18.37 -24.17 4.06
C GLU A 7 -17.08 -23.70 3.38
N ALA A 8 -17.05 -23.84 2.05
CA ALA A 8 -16.09 -23.11 1.24
C ALA A 8 -16.55 -21.66 1.23
N ASN A 9 -16.25 -20.93 2.31
CA ASN A 9 -16.07 -19.49 2.22
C ASN A 9 -14.80 -19.29 1.39
N SER A 10 -14.93 -19.47 0.08
CA SER A 10 -13.90 -19.07 -0.86
C SER A 10 -13.82 -17.57 -0.75
N ALA A 11 -12.95 -17.09 0.13
CA ALA A 11 -12.31 -15.80 0.03
C ALA A 11 -11.45 -15.82 -1.24
N GLU A 12 -12.11 -15.91 -2.39
CA GLU A 12 -11.65 -15.29 -3.63
C GLU A 12 -11.94 -13.79 -3.50
N TRP A 13 -11.55 -13.21 -2.36
CA TRP A 13 -11.41 -11.78 -2.24
C TRP A 13 -10.20 -11.49 -3.11
N THR A 14 -10.41 -10.87 -4.27
CA THR A 14 -9.34 -10.29 -5.07
C THR A 14 -8.41 -9.60 -4.08
N MET A 15 -7.22 -10.17 -3.87
CA MET A 15 -6.24 -9.58 -2.97
C MET A 15 -5.84 -8.27 -3.60
N CYS A 16 -6.50 -7.18 -3.16
CA CYS A 16 -6.11 -5.84 -3.53
C CYS A 16 -4.61 -5.74 -3.23
N SER A 17 -3.83 -5.43 -4.25
CA SER A 17 -2.37 -5.44 -4.18
C SER A 17 -1.84 -4.03 -4.36
N LEU A 18 -2.54 -3.06 -3.75
CA LEU A 18 -2.15 -1.66 -3.83
C LEU A 18 -0.83 -1.46 -3.10
N LYS A 19 0.12 -0.94 -3.84
CA LYS A 19 1.45 -0.55 -3.37
C LYS A 19 1.65 0.92 -3.62
N VAL A 20 2.34 1.57 -2.70
CA VAL A 20 2.64 3.00 -2.79
C VAL A 20 4.15 3.18 -2.66
N GLN A 21 4.70 3.97 -3.57
CA GLN A 21 6.10 4.37 -3.57
C GLN A 21 6.23 5.87 -3.42
N LEU A 22 7.23 6.30 -2.66
CA LEU A 22 7.63 7.71 -2.58
C LEU A 22 8.82 7.96 -3.52
N GLN A 23 8.70 8.99 -4.34
CA GLN A 23 9.72 9.41 -5.29
C GLN A 23 10.18 10.84 -5.04
N ASP A 24 11.40 11.10 -5.47
CA ASP A 24 12.01 12.41 -5.58
C ASP A 24 11.49 13.17 -6.83
N GLU A 25 11.84 14.45 -6.96
CA GLU A 25 11.47 15.31 -8.11
C GLU A 25 11.85 14.71 -9.47
N THR A 26 12.85 13.83 -9.48
CA THR A 26 13.34 13.13 -10.68
C THR A 26 12.54 11.87 -11.04
N GLY A 27 11.52 11.50 -10.26
CA GLY A 27 10.77 10.24 -10.43
C GLY A 27 11.53 9.00 -9.95
N ARG A 28 12.56 9.19 -9.13
CA ARG A 28 13.33 8.09 -8.52
C ARG A 28 12.77 7.76 -7.15
N ALA A 29 12.53 6.49 -6.87
CA ALA A 29 12.09 6.04 -5.56
C ALA A 29 13.13 6.39 -4.48
N PHE A 30 12.69 6.89 -3.33
CA PHE A 30 13.57 7.04 -2.18
C PHE A 30 13.96 5.64 -1.66
N ALA A 31 15.22 5.48 -1.25
CA ALA A 31 15.70 4.23 -0.68
C ALA A 31 14.86 3.83 0.54
N GLY A 32 14.27 2.63 0.53
CA GLY A 32 13.37 2.15 1.58
C GLY A 32 11.91 2.60 1.46
N PHE A 33 11.56 3.38 0.44
CA PHE A 33 10.19 3.80 0.13
C PHE A 33 9.73 3.35 -1.28
N GLY A 34 10.40 2.34 -1.85
CA GLY A 34 10.03 1.75 -3.13
C GLY A 34 8.82 0.83 -3.02
N ALA A 35 8.19 0.50 -4.15
CA ALA A 35 7.07 -0.42 -4.21
C ALA A 35 7.46 -1.86 -3.79
N GLU A 36 8.74 -2.22 -3.88
CA GLU A 36 9.28 -3.50 -3.39
C GLU A 36 9.39 -3.57 -1.86
N ASP A 37 9.65 -2.42 -1.22
CA ASP A 37 9.69 -2.27 0.24
C ASP A 37 8.29 -2.02 0.83
N CYS A 38 7.33 -1.61 0.00
CA CYS A 38 5.95 -1.38 0.40
C CYS A 38 5.27 -2.70 0.77
N GLU A 39 4.74 -2.76 1.98
CA GLU A 39 3.86 -3.85 2.38
C GLU A 39 2.54 -3.71 1.61
N PRO A 40 2.06 -4.80 0.96
CA PRO A 40 0.84 -4.74 0.19
C PRO A 40 -0.35 -4.48 1.12
N ILE A 41 -1.18 -3.52 0.75
CA ILE A 41 -2.44 -3.26 1.44
C ILE A 41 -3.46 -4.28 0.91
N VAL A 42 -3.67 -5.34 1.69
CA VAL A 42 -4.58 -6.46 1.37
C VAL A 42 -5.94 -6.35 2.07
N ASP A 43 -6.18 -5.25 2.77
CA ASP A 43 -7.37 -5.06 3.58
C ASP A 43 -8.42 -4.21 2.83
N ASP A 44 -9.70 -4.53 2.99
CA ASP A 44 -10.84 -3.76 2.46
C ASP A 44 -11.12 -2.49 3.33
N ALA A 45 -10.20 -2.12 4.21
CA ALA A 45 -10.33 -0.95 5.07
C ALA A 45 -10.03 0.36 4.31
N LEU A 46 -10.92 1.34 4.52
CA LEU A 46 -10.73 2.74 4.10
C LEU A 46 -9.57 3.45 4.84
N ASP A 47 -9.12 2.89 5.96
CA ASP A 47 -8.05 3.42 6.81
C ASP A 47 -6.89 2.40 6.90
N ALA A 48 -6.27 2.13 5.76
CA ALA A 48 -5.09 1.29 5.71
C ALA A 48 -3.83 2.18 5.61
N PRO A 49 -3.03 2.32 6.69
CA PRO A 49 -1.78 3.07 6.61
C PRO A 49 -0.80 2.35 5.70
N VAL A 50 -0.21 3.08 4.75
CA VAL A 50 0.90 2.58 3.93
C VAL A 50 2.10 2.35 4.84
N ARG A 51 2.67 1.14 4.80
CA ARG A 51 3.87 0.77 5.56
C ARG A 51 4.95 0.29 4.60
N TRP A 52 6.19 0.67 4.90
CA TRP A 52 7.37 0.15 4.22
C TRP A 52 8.22 -0.64 5.22
N ARG A 53 8.71 -1.81 4.81
CA ARG A 53 9.42 -2.77 5.67
C ARG A 53 10.63 -2.15 6.38
N ARG A 54 11.39 -1.30 5.70
CA ARG A 54 12.56 -0.62 6.29
C ARG A 54 12.17 0.66 7.02
N SER A 55 11.33 0.57 8.05
CA SER A 55 11.10 1.64 9.07
C SER A 55 11.19 3.07 8.52
N GLY A 56 10.53 3.30 7.39
CA GLY A 56 10.66 4.53 6.63
C GLY A 56 9.85 5.61 7.30
N ASP A 57 10.40 6.22 8.35
CA ASP A 57 9.78 7.40 8.94
C ASP A 57 9.82 8.51 7.87
N VAL A 58 8.64 8.88 7.38
CA VAL A 58 8.45 9.90 6.34
C VAL A 58 9.02 11.26 6.79
N ARG A 59 9.24 11.49 8.10
CA ARG A 59 9.95 12.66 8.62
C ARG A 59 11.38 12.80 8.08
N SER A 60 11.99 11.71 7.64
CA SER A 60 13.29 11.74 6.96
C SER A 60 13.24 12.48 5.62
N LEU A 61 12.06 12.69 5.07
CA LEU A 61 11.80 13.41 3.82
C LEU A 61 11.29 14.84 4.06
N THR A 62 11.28 15.32 5.31
CA THR A 62 10.88 16.70 5.62
C THR A 62 11.75 17.70 4.85
N GLY A 63 11.09 18.65 4.18
CA GLY A 63 11.74 19.66 3.35
C GLY A 63 12.16 19.19 1.96
N LYS A 64 11.90 17.93 1.60
CA LYS A 64 12.10 17.41 0.24
C LYS A 64 10.78 17.39 -0.52
N MET A 65 10.83 17.64 -1.83
CA MET A 65 9.69 17.36 -2.69
C MET A 65 9.49 15.85 -2.78
N VAL A 66 8.26 15.41 -2.54
CA VAL A 66 7.89 14.00 -2.58
C VAL A 66 6.73 13.81 -3.56
N ALA A 67 6.84 12.81 -4.42
CA ALA A 67 5.79 12.39 -5.32
C ALA A 67 5.32 10.97 -4.94
N LEU A 68 4.01 10.77 -4.85
CA LEU A 68 3.42 9.45 -4.60
C LEU A 68 3.13 8.75 -5.93
N GLN A 69 3.58 7.50 -6.07
CA GLN A 69 3.15 6.62 -7.16
C GLN A 69 2.41 5.43 -6.58
N PHE A 70 1.20 5.24 -7.08
CA PHE A 70 0.33 4.13 -6.75
C PHE A 70 0.49 3.06 -7.83
N SER A 71 0.60 1.80 -7.42
CA SER A 71 0.67 0.63 -8.30
C SER A 71 -0.33 -0.40 -7.81
N PHE A 72 -1.27 -0.77 -8.66
CA PHE A 72 -2.37 -1.70 -8.37
C PHE A 72 -2.77 -2.42 -9.66
N LEU A 73 -3.58 -3.47 -9.57
CA LEU A 73 -4.01 -4.25 -10.73
C LEU A 73 -4.98 -3.42 -11.58
N PRO A 74 -5.11 -3.71 -12.88
CA PRO A 74 -5.99 -2.95 -13.78
C PRO A 74 -7.48 -2.99 -13.38
N GLU A 75 -7.88 -3.99 -12.59
CA GLU A 75 -9.24 -4.12 -12.04
C GLU A 75 -9.48 -3.28 -10.77
N ASP A 76 -8.41 -2.85 -10.10
CA ASP A 76 -8.47 -2.03 -8.89
C ASP A 76 -8.70 -0.55 -9.21
N LYS A 77 -9.30 0.17 -8.25
CA LYS A 77 -9.55 1.62 -8.38
C LYS A 77 -9.17 2.35 -7.11
N LEU A 78 -8.39 3.42 -7.26
CA LEU A 78 -8.15 4.38 -6.19
C LEU A 78 -9.19 5.50 -6.27
N TYR A 79 -10.06 5.60 -5.27
CA TYR A 79 -11.07 6.66 -5.19
C TYR A 79 -10.53 7.92 -4.51
N SER A 80 -9.89 7.77 -3.36
CA SER A 80 -9.35 8.88 -2.56
C SER A 80 -8.13 8.43 -1.76
N TYR A 81 -7.29 9.40 -1.40
CA TYR A 81 -6.19 9.21 -0.46
C TYR A 81 -6.09 10.45 0.44
N THR A 82 -5.66 10.25 1.68
CA THR A 82 -5.45 11.34 2.63
C THR A 82 -3.99 11.34 3.07
N LEU A 83 -3.41 12.53 3.14
CA LEU A 83 -2.10 12.75 3.75
C LEU A 83 -2.34 13.46 5.08
N TRP A 84 -2.00 12.81 6.19
CA TRP A 84 -1.93 13.52 7.47
C TRP A 84 -0.56 14.18 7.59
N GLY A 85 -0.56 15.51 7.59
CA GLY A 85 0.62 16.31 7.90
C GLY A 85 0.92 16.22 9.38
N ALA A 86 2.04 15.60 9.74
CA ALA A 86 2.61 15.76 11.07
C ALA A 86 3.00 17.24 11.24
N SER A 87 2.32 17.92 12.17
CA SER A 87 2.73 19.23 12.68
C SER A 87 4.07 19.15 13.41
#